data_AF-A0A811PK39-F1
#
_entry.id   AF-A0A811PK39-F1
#
_cell.length_a   1.000
_cell.length_b   1.000
_cell.length_c   1.000
_cell.angle_alpha   90.00
_cell.angle_beta   90.00
_cell.angle_gamma   90.00
#
_symmetry.space_group_name_H-M   'P 1'
#
loop_
_entity.id
_entity.type
_entity.pdbx_description
1 polymer ?
#
loop_
_entity_poly.entity_id
_entity_poly.type
_entity_poly.pdbx_seq_one_letter_code
_entity_poly.pdbx_strand_id
1 'polypeptide(L)'
;MEEAGRERDRAVPAEDLGVATKDTAVVNTKPAKRYPLALWIAILGLIMLVGVYIFSLSLKQNGMLFGLMQTNLIEKEREKPCHDPSIPDTEIPYLHYPMPNTYDRKECACTGVRFFAILSMQRSGSGWVETLLNSHPNISSNGEIFSVKERRSNITAITKTLDKLYNLDWYSSAAKNECTAAVGLKWMLNQGLMKHHQEIVEYFNRRGVSAIFLLRRNLLRRYVSILANAHDSAMKQLNGTHKAHVHSKHEAEILAQYKPIIDKKTLITELKRSDKLASSALVNFKNTRHVVLYYEDVVSNRTMLMDVLDFLRVPKRKLSSRHVKIHTKRLCDHIDNWADVNNFLKGTRFESFLNGSRR
;
A
#
# COMPACT_ATOMS: atom_id res chain seq x y z
N MET A 1 82.61 -15.75 43.20
CA MET A 1 82.34 -16.12 44.60
C MET A 1 81.18 -17.08 44.59
N GLU A 2 81.48 -18.28 45.09
CA GLU A 2 80.61 -19.38 45.57
C GLU A 2 79.43 -19.81 44.68
N GLU A 3 79.46 -20.99 44.05
CA GLU A 3 79.30 -22.36 44.64
C GLU A 3 77.94 -22.52 45.36
N ALA A 4 77.17 -23.60 45.25
CA ALA A 4 77.34 -24.97 44.74
C ALA A 4 75.93 -25.49 44.34
N GLY A 5 75.75 -26.37 43.36
CA GLY A 5 76.01 -27.81 43.43
C GLY A 5 74.66 -28.55 43.41
N ARG A 6 74.48 -29.80 42.99
CA ARG A 6 75.25 -30.92 42.40
C ARG A 6 74.14 -31.97 42.14
N GLU A 7 74.14 -32.87 41.15
CA GLU A 7 74.76 -34.21 41.22
C GLU A 7 74.29 -35.03 39.97
N ARG A 8 75.21 -35.39 39.06
CA ARG A 8 75.76 -36.74 38.75
C ARG A 8 74.76 -37.79 38.23
N ASP A 9 74.98 -38.34 37.02
CA ASP A 9 75.78 -39.58 36.80
C ASP A 9 75.97 -39.95 35.29
N ARG A 10 77.16 -40.52 34.98
CA ARG A 10 77.56 -41.53 33.94
C ARG A 10 77.51 -41.19 32.42
N ALA A 11 78.63 -41.17 31.68
CA ALA A 11 79.47 -42.26 31.08
C ALA A 11 78.95 -42.74 29.67
N VAL A 12 79.54 -42.36 28.50
CA VAL A 12 80.71 -42.92 27.73
C VAL A 12 80.33 -44.16 26.85
N PRO A 13 80.90 -44.46 25.64
CA PRO A 13 81.33 -43.72 24.42
C PRO A 13 80.99 -44.45 23.05
N ALA A 14 81.64 -44.02 21.95
CA ALA A 14 82.13 -44.80 20.77
C ALA A 14 81.14 -45.45 19.76
N GLU A 15 81.20 -45.04 18.48
CA GLU A 15 81.77 -45.75 17.31
C GLU A 15 80.98 -47.01 16.88
N ASP A 16 80.41 -47.03 15.66
CA ASP A 16 80.95 -47.87 14.58
C ASP A 16 80.35 -47.61 13.18
N LEU A 17 81.24 -47.69 12.19
CA LEU A 17 81.11 -48.05 10.76
C LEU A 17 79.87 -47.69 9.91
N GLY A 18 80.07 -46.76 8.97
CA GLY A 18 80.19 -47.17 7.55
C GLY A 18 79.18 -46.62 6.51
N VAL A 19 79.75 -46.00 5.46
CA VAL A 19 79.27 -45.95 4.05
C VAL A 19 78.14 -44.93 3.78
N ALA A 20 78.11 -44.10 2.73
CA ALA A 20 78.86 -43.94 1.49
C ALA A 20 78.81 -42.47 1.04
N THR A 21 79.89 -41.99 0.42
CA THR A 21 79.93 -40.76 -0.37
C THR A 21 79.95 -41.09 -1.86
N LYS A 22 79.16 -40.35 -2.65
CA LYS A 22 79.36 -40.21 -4.09
C LYS A 22 79.03 -38.77 -4.48
N ASP A 23 80.06 -38.09 -4.97
CA ASP A 23 80.01 -36.73 -5.51
C ASP A 23 79.27 -36.67 -6.85
N THR A 24 78.61 -35.54 -7.13
CA THR A 24 79.02 -34.48 -8.07
C THR A 24 77.82 -33.83 -8.77
N ALA A 25 77.92 -32.50 -8.96
CA ALA A 25 77.32 -31.66 -10.01
C ALA A 25 76.00 -30.90 -9.73
N VAL A 26 76.19 -29.60 -9.43
CA VAL A 26 75.53 -28.40 -9.98
C VAL A 26 74.02 -28.46 -10.26
N VAL A 27 73.24 -27.72 -9.46
CA VAL A 27 71.87 -27.33 -9.78
C VAL A 27 71.75 -25.81 -9.72
N ASN A 28 71.37 -25.23 -10.85
CA ASN A 28 70.86 -23.86 -10.94
C ASN A 28 69.44 -23.94 -11.53
N THR A 29 68.38 -23.90 -10.70
CA THR A 29 67.02 -23.61 -11.15
C THR A 29 66.13 -23.04 -10.04
N LYS A 30 65.46 -21.93 -10.38
CA LYS A 30 64.56 -21.01 -9.66
C LYS A 30 63.58 -21.64 -8.64
N PRO A 31 63.13 -20.88 -7.60
CA PRO A 31 62.11 -21.34 -6.68
C PRO A 31 60.71 -21.32 -7.32
N ALA A 32 60.03 -22.47 -7.33
CA ALA A 32 58.66 -22.61 -7.80
C ALA A 32 57.65 -22.10 -6.75
N LYS A 33 56.87 -21.06 -7.11
CA LYS A 33 55.74 -20.56 -6.32
C LYS A 33 54.63 -21.61 -6.22
N ARG A 34 54.43 -22.20 -5.04
CA ARG A 34 53.24 -23.01 -4.68
C ARG A 34 52.07 -22.11 -4.25
N TYR A 35 51.53 -21.30 -5.15
CA TYR A 35 50.24 -20.61 -4.93
C TYR A 35 49.25 -20.60 -6.13
N PRO A 36 49.15 -21.63 -7.02
CA PRO A 36 48.33 -21.50 -8.24
C PRO A 36 46.95 -22.18 -8.17
N LEU A 37 46.57 -22.91 -7.12
CA LEU A 37 45.28 -23.63 -7.10
C LEU A 37 44.29 -23.01 -6.12
N ALA A 38 44.69 -22.79 -4.86
CA ALA A 38 43.81 -22.18 -3.87
C ALA A 38 43.37 -20.76 -4.25
N LEU A 39 44.28 -19.96 -4.84
CA LEU A 39 43.98 -18.62 -5.31
C LEU A 39 42.97 -18.65 -6.47
N TRP A 40 43.10 -19.60 -7.39
CA TRP A 40 42.18 -19.75 -8.52
C TRP A 40 40.80 -20.23 -8.07
N ILE A 41 40.73 -21.13 -7.10
CA ILE A 41 39.45 -21.56 -6.49
C ILE A 41 38.77 -20.38 -5.78
N ALA A 42 39.53 -19.55 -5.07
CA ALA A 42 38.99 -18.35 -4.41
C ALA A 42 38.48 -17.31 -5.43
N ILE A 43 39.21 -17.10 -6.53
CA ILE A 43 38.79 -16.20 -7.62
C ILE A 43 37.52 -16.73 -8.29
N LEU A 44 37.43 -18.04 -8.58
CA LEU A 44 36.24 -18.66 -9.16
C LEU A 44 35.02 -18.55 -8.22
N GLY A 45 35.23 -18.74 -6.92
CA GLY A 45 34.19 -18.53 -5.90
C GLY A 45 33.68 -17.08 -5.88
N LEU A 46 34.59 -16.10 -5.97
CA LEU A 46 34.23 -14.69 -6.03
C LEU A 46 33.46 -14.35 -7.32
N ILE A 47 33.88 -14.88 -8.47
CA ILE A 47 33.21 -14.68 -9.76
C ILE A 47 31.79 -15.27 -9.72
N MET A 48 31.61 -16.46 -9.15
CA MET A 48 30.28 -17.06 -8.99
C MET A 48 29.39 -16.21 -8.08
N LEU A 49 29.93 -15.70 -6.97
CA LEU A 49 29.17 -14.89 -6.02
C LEU A 49 28.78 -13.52 -6.61
N VAL A 50 29.68 -12.90 -7.36
CA VAL A 50 29.40 -11.66 -8.12
C VAL A 50 28.42 -11.94 -9.27
N GLY A 51 28.55 -13.06 -9.96
CA GLY A 51 27.63 -13.48 -11.03
C GLY A 51 26.22 -13.69 -10.51
N VAL A 52 26.06 -14.39 -9.38
CA VAL A 52 24.77 -14.55 -8.69
C VAL A 52 24.23 -13.21 -8.21
N TYR A 53 25.08 -12.33 -7.69
CA TYR A 53 24.66 -10.99 -7.25
C TYR A 53 24.18 -10.12 -8.42
N ILE A 54 24.92 -10.07 -9.53
CA ILE A 54 24.54 -9.35 -10.75
C ILE A 54 23.27 -9.95 -11.35
N PHE A 55 23.14 -11.28 -11.37
CA PHE A 55 21.94 -11.97 -11.83
C PHE A 55 20.72 -11.68 -10.93
N SER A 56 20.93 -11.59 -9.60
CA SER A 56 19.87 -11.20 -8.67
C SER A 56 19.44 -9.74 -8.87
N LEU A 57 20.39 -8.85 -9.17
CA LEU A 57 20.13 -7.45 -9.45
C LEU A 57 19.42 -7.27 -10.80
N SER A 58 19.81 -8.03 -11.83
CA SER A 58 19.17 -7.99 -13.14
C SER A 58 17.76 -8.60 -13.09
N LEU A 59 17.52 -9.67 -12.32
CA LEU A 59 16.18 -10.16 -12.02
C LEU A 59 15.31 -9.10 -11.32
N LYS A 60 15.90 -8.33 -10.41
CA LYS A 60 15.22 -7.26 -9.66
C LYS A 60 14.99 -6.00 -10.47
N GLN A 61 15.85 -5.68 -11.44
CA GLN A 61 15.75 -4.51 -12.32
C GLN A 61 14.88 -4.75 -13.57
N ASN A 62 14.94 -5.96 -14.17
CA ASN A 62 14.23 -6.24 -15.44
C ASN A 62 12.84 -6.84 -15.28
N GLY A 63 12.33 -7.06 -14.05
CA GLY A 63 10.98 -7.60 -13.86
C GLY A 63 10.77 -8.98 -14.50
N MET A 64 11.84 -9.72 -14.83
CA MET A 64 11.74 -10.99 -15.53
C MET A 64 11.08 -12.08 -14.66
N LEU A 65 11.28 -12.01 -13.33
CA LEU A 65 10.52 -12.82 -12.36
C LEU A 65 9.02 -12.49 -12.37
N PHE A 66 8.67 -11.22 -12.59
CA PHE A 66 7.29 -10.77 -12.74
C PHE A 66 6.68 -11.31 -14.03
N GLY A 67 7.42 -11.27 -15.14
CA GLY A 67 7.01 -11.91 -16.40
C GLY A 67 6.79 -13.41 -16.28
N LEU A 68 7.70 -14.14 -15.62
CA LEU A 68 7.59 -15.59 -15.42
C LEU A 68 6.45 -15.98 -14.45
N MET A 69 6.21 -15.19 -13.40
CA MET A 69 5.05 -15.41 -12.51
C MET A 69 3.74 -15.08 -13.22
N GLN A 70 3.73 -14.06 -14.09
CA GLN A 70 2.55 -13.68 -14.86
C GLN A 70 2.19 -14.76 -15.89
N THR A 71 3.17 -15.36 -16.59
CA THR A 71 2.90 -16.48 -17.52
C THR A 71 2.36 -17.72 -16.79
N ASN A 72 2.93 -18.07 -15.63
CA ASN A 72 2.43 -19.19 -14.82
C ASN A 72 1.02 -18.95 -14.24
N LEU A 73 0.68 -17.70 -13.90
CA LEU A 73 -0.67 -17.33 -13.48
C LEU A 73 -1.67 -17.42 -14.64
N ILE A 74 -1.30 -16.94 -15.83
CA ILE A 74 -2.12 -17.04 -17.05
C ILE A 74 -2.39 -18.51 -17.42
N GLU A 75 -1.38 -19.36 -17.34
CA GLU A 75 -1.51 -20.79 -17.66
C GLU A 75 -2.38 -21.53 -16.63
N LYS A 76 -2.26 -21.19 -15.33
CA LYS A 76 -3.09 -21.75 -14.26
C LYS A 76 -4.54 -21.22 -14.24
N GLU A 77 -4.79 -20.02 -14.77
CA GLU A 77 -6.14 -19.49 -14.94
C GLU A 77 -6.89 -20.11 -16.13
N ARG A 78 -6.17 -20.56 -17.17
CA ARG A 78 -6.74 -21.29 -18.31
C ARG A 78 -7.37 -22.65 -17.94
N GLU A 79 -6.96 -23.29 -16.86
CA GLU A 79 -7.47 -24.61 -16.44
C GLU A 79 -8.72 -24.57 -15.54
N LYS A 80 -9.33 -23.40 -15.30
CA LYS A 80 -10.55 -23.30 -14.48
C LYS A 80 -11.83 -23.45 -15.32
N PRO A 81 -12.90 -24.06 -14.77
CA PRO A 81 -14.16 -24.33 -15.47
C PRO A 81 -14.94 -23.09 -15.96
N CYS A 82 -14.47 -21.88 -15.64
CA CYS A 82 -15.16 -20.61 -15.91
C CYS A 82 -14.50 -19.79 -17.04
N HIS A 83 -13.83 -20.44 -17.98
CA HIS A 83 -13.15 -19.79 -19.10
C HIS A 83 -14.18 -19.13 -20.05
N ASP A 84 -14.16 -17.80 -20.13
CA ASP A 84 -14.93 -17.03 -21.12
C ASP A 84 -13.96 -16.49 -22.19
N PRO A 85 -14.01 -17.02 -23.44
CA PRO A 85 -13.10 -16.62 -24.51
C PRO A 85 -13.31 -15.18 -25.00
N SER A 86 -14.37 -14.49 -24.57
CA SER A 86 -14.60 -13.08 -24.90
C SER A 86 -13.76 -12.10 -24.07
N ILE A 87 -13.12 -12.58 -22.99
CA ILE A 87 -12.32 -11.74 -22.09
C ILE A 87 -10.94 -11.51 -22.71
N PRO A 88 -10.51 -10.25 -22.91
CA PRO A 88 -9.19 -9.95 -23.43
C PRO A 88 -8.08 -10.42 -22.48
N ASP A 89 -6.97 -10.92 -23.02
CA ASP A 89 -5.79 -11.36 -22.24
C ASP A 89 -5.27 -10.28 -21.28
N THR A 90 -5.40 -9.00 -21.65
CA THR A 90 -5.00 -7.85 -20.83
C THR A 90 -5.84 -7.68 -19.56
N GLU A 91 -7.03 -8.26 -19.51
CA GLU A 91 -7.97 -8.17 -18.39
C GLU A 91 -7.88 -9.36 -17.43
N ILE A 92 -7.33 -10.49 -17.89
CA ILE A 92 -7.16 -11.73 -17.12
C ILE A 92 -6.48 -11.49 -15.75
N PRO A 93 -5.35 -10.75 -15.64
CA PRO A 93 -4.67 -10.56 -14.36
C PRO A 93 -5.48 -9.83 -13.28
N TYR A 94 -6.57 -9.17 -13.66
CA TYR A 94 -7.43 -8.38 -12.78
C TYR A 94 -8.76 -9.08 -12.45
N LEU A 95 -9.03 -10.22 -13.08
CA LEU A 95 -10.26 -10.98 -12.93
C LEU A 95 -10.01 -12.24 -12.12
N HIS A 96 -10.70 -12.38 -10.99
CA HIS A 96 -10.46 -13.50 -10.09
C HIS A 96 -11.72 -14.35 -9.91
N TYR A 97 -11.51 -15.62 -9.59
CA TYR A 97 -12.59 -16.53 -9.19
C TYR A 97 -12.30 -17.03 -7.77
N PRO A 98 -12.61 -16.22 -6.73
CA PRO A 98 -12.39 -16.59 -5.34
C PRO A 98 -13.14 -17.86 -4.94
N MET A 99 -12.53 -18.63 -4.03
CA MET A 99 -13.11 -19.82 -3.41
C MET A 99 -13.14 -19.59 -1.89
N PRO A 100 -14.19 -18.91 -1.37
CA PRO A 100 -14.32 -18.65 0.06
C PRO A 100 -14.31 -19.95 0.86
N ASN A 101 -13.69 -19.93 2.04
CA ASN A 101 -13.67 -21.07 2.95
C ASN A 101 -14.96 -21.14 3.79
N THR A 102 -15.69 -20.03 3.86
CA THR A 102 -16.85 -19.87 4.75
C THR A 102 -18.17 -20.26 4.11
N TYR A 103 -18.25 -20.35 2.78
CA TYR A 103 -19.45 -20.74 2.03
C TYR A 103 -19.10 -21.15 0.59
N ASP A 104 -20.02 -21.83 -0.09
CA ASP A 104 -19.93 -22.07 -1.54
C ASP A 104 -20.65 -20.95 -2.31
N ARG A 105 -19.99 -20.41 -3.34
CA ARG A 105 -20.54 -19.39 -4.23
C ARG A 105 -21.63 -19.92 -5.15
N LYS A 106 -21.82 -21.24 -5.26
CA LYS A 106 -22.90 -21.90 -6.02
C LYS A 106 -23.01 -21.33 -7.45
N GLU A 107 -24.18 -20.80 -7.83
CA GLU A 107 -24.44 -20.18 -9.13
C GLU A 107 -23.49 -19.01 -9.47
N CYS A 108 -22.90 -18.37 -8.46
CA CYS A 108 -21.94 -17.27 -8.63
C CYS A 108 -20.49 -17.75 -8.81
N ALA A 109 -20.21 -19.06 -8.81
CA ALA A 109 -18.84 -19.60 -8.89
C ALA A 109 -18.08 -19.07 -10.12
N CYS A 110 -18.77 -18.99 -11.28
CA CYS A 110 -18.22 -18.45 -12.52
C CYS A 110 -18.46 -16.95 -12.74
N THR A 111 -18.92 -16.21 -11.73
CA THR A 111 -18.86 -14.74 -11.77
C THR A 111 -17.44 -14.30 -11.43
N GLY A 112 -16.74 -13.70 -12.38
CA GLY A 112 -15.42 -13.13 -12.13
C GLY A 112 -15.50 -11.90 -11.23
N VAL A 113 -14.50 -11.71 -10.38
CA VAL A 113 -14.46 -10.72 -9.30
C VAL A 113 -13.26 -9.81 -9.47
N ARG A 114 -13.49 -8.51 -9.54
CA ARG A 114 -12.45 -7.47 -9.56
C ARG A 114 -12.13 -6.99 -8.15
N PHE A 115 -10.85 -6.89 -7.83
CA PHE A 115 -10.40 -6.38 -6.53
C PHE A 115 -10.15 -4.88 -6.62
N PHE A 116 -10.59 -4.12 -5.61
CA PHE A 116 -10.34 -2.68 -5.57
C PHE A 116 -10.07 -2.13 -4.16
N ALA A 117 -9.42 -0.97 -4.11
CA ALA A 117 -9.24 -0.21 -2.88
C ALA A 117 -9.47 1.28 -3.11
N ILE A 118 -10.36 1.89 -2.33
CA ILE A 118 -10.57 3.35 -2.32
C ILE A 118 -9.54 3.98 -1.40
N LEU A 119 -8.50 4.58 -1.97
CA LEU A 119 -7.39 5.21 -1.26
C LEU A 119 -7.72 6.69 -1.05
N SER A 120 -7.82 7.11 0.22
CA SER A 120 -8.33 8.45 0.55
C SER A 120 -7.69 9.01 1.82
N MET A 121 -7.97 10.27 2.12
CA MET A 121 -7.76 10.84 3.46
C MET A 121 -9.09 11.06 4.17
N GLN A 122 -9.07 11.19 5.50
CA GLN A 122 -10.27 11.53 6.27
C GLN A 122 -10.88 12.83 5.74
N ARG A 123 -12.22 12.90 5.73
CA ARG A 123 -13.02 14.05 5.28
C ARG A 123 -12.83 14.44 3.80
N SER A 124 -12.47 13.48 2.96
CA SER A 124 -12.36 13.64 1.49
C SER A 124 -13.56 13.07 0.71
N GLY A 125 -14.66 12.74 1.40
CA GLY A 125 -15.89 12.25 0.76
C GLY A 125 -15.93 10.75 0.49
N SER A 126 -14.93 9.98 0.93
CA SER A 126 -14.83 8.54 0.67
C SER A 126 -15.95 7.72 1.29
N GLY A 127 -16.48 8.09 2.47
CA GLY A 127 -17.68 7.44 3.01
C GLY A 127 -18.93 7.63 2.13
N TRP A 128 -19.09 8.80 1.50
CA TRP A 128 -20.21 9.04 0.57
C TRP A 128 -20.03 8.25 -0.74
N VAL A 129 -18.84 8.30 -1.35
CA VAL A 129 -18.55 7.54 -2.58
C VAL A 129 -18.68 6.03 -2.34
N GLU A 130 -18.21 5.53 -1.20
CA GLU A 130 -18.39 4.13 -0.82
C GLU A 130 -19.88 3.73 -0.76
N THR A 131 -20.74 4.55 -0.14
CA THR A 131 -22.19 4.24 -0.11
C THR A 131 -22.82 4.25 -1.49
N LEU A 132 -22.35 5.11 -2.40
CA LEU A 132 -22.80 5.11 -3.79
C LEU A 132 -22.42 3.81 -4.48
N LEU A 133 -21.16 3.37 -4.37
CA LEU A 133 -20.71 2.11 -4.95
C LEU A 133 -21.44 0.91 -4.34
N ASN A 134 -21.65 0.90 -3.02
CA ASN A 134 -22.40 -0.16 -2.34
C ASN A 134 -23.90 -0.17 -2.68
N SER A 135 -24.45 0.84 -3.34
CA SER A 135 -25.81 0.76 -3.89
C SER A 135 -25.89 -0.09 -5.16
N HIS A 136 -24.74 -0.42 -5.78
CA HIS A 136 -24.68 -1.37 -6.88
C HIS A 136 -24.81 -2.82 -6.36
N PRO A 137 -25.64 -3.68 -6.99
CA PRO A 137 -25.87 -5.05 -6.49
C PRO A 137 -24.60 -5.91 -6.54
N ASN A 138 -23.75 -5.71 -7.54
CA ASN A 138 -22.54 -6.52 -7.72
C ASN A 138 -21.24 -5.92 -7.11
N ILE A 139 -21.31 -4.82 -6.35
CA ILE A 139 -20.12 -4.20 -5.72
C ILE A 139 -20.22 -4.27 -4.20
N SER A 140 -19.17 -4.81 -3.56
CA SER A 140 -19.05 -4.86 -2.10
C SER A 140 -17.78 -4.13 -1.62
N SER A 141 -17.95 -2.93 -1.07
CA SER A 141 -16.91 -2.17 -0.36
C SER A 141 -17.10 -2.33 1.15
N ASN A 142 -16.08 -2.85 1.83
CA ASN A 142 -16.17 -3.34 3.20
C ASN A 142 -15.73 -2.33 4.28
N GLY A 143 -15.84 -1.03 4.02
CA GLY A 143 -15.50 0.02 4.98
C GLY A 143 -14.00 0.15 5.26
N GLU A 144 -13.67 0.81 6.38
CA GLU A 144 -12.28 1.04 6.82
C GLU A 144 -11.75 -0.11 7.67
N ILE A 145 -11.55 -1.28 7.07
CA ILE A 145 -11.11 -2.46 7.82
C ILE A 145 -9.77 -2.24 8.54
N PHE A 146 -8.91 -1.36 8.03
CA PHE A 146 -7.60 -1.00 8.62
C PHE A 146 -7.63 0.19 9.59
N SER A 147 -8.81 0.70 9.94
CA SER A 147 -8.95 1.57 11.11
C SER A 147 -8.53 0.86 12.41
N VAL A 148 -8.74 -0.46 12.47
CA VAL A 148 -8.34 -1.37 13.54
C VAL A 148 -6.82 -1.59 13.52
N LYS A 149 -6.15 -1.29 14.64
CA LYS A 149 -4.68 -1.25 14.73
C LYS A 149 -4.03 -2.62 14.53
N GLU A 150 -4.62 -3.66 15.10
CA GLU A 150 -4.11 -5.04 15.10
C GLU A 150 -3.94 -5.56 13.66
N ARG A 151 -4.89 -5.24 12.78
CA ARG A 151 -4.90 -5.62 11.36
C ARG A 151 -3.81 -4.95 10.53
N ARG A 152 -3.21 -3.87 11.05
CA ARG A 152 -2.12 -3.12 10.41
C ARG A 152 -0.86 -3.01 11.28
N SER A 153 -0.68 -3.96 12.20
CA SER A 153 0.48 -4.03 13.08
C SER A 153 1.79 -4.20 12.30
N ASN A 154 1.77 -5.02 11.24
CA ASN A 154 2.87 -5.23 10.30
C ASN A 154 2.33 -5.64 8.91
N ILE A 155 3.22 -5.79 7.93
CA ILE A 155 2.85 -6.16 6.56
C ILE A 155 2.16 -7.53 6.48
N THR A 156 2.58 -8.53 7.25
CA THR A 156 1.97 -9.86 7.28
C THR A 156 0.51 -9.82 7.75
N ALA A 157 0.19 -9.00 8.76
CA ALA A 157 -1.18 -8.80 9.23
C ALA A 157 -2.04 -8.11 8.15
N ILE A 158 -1.45 -7.14 7.44
CA ILE A 158 -2.11 -6.45 6.32
C ILE A 158 -2.44 -7.42 5.20
N THR A 159 -1.46 -8.18 4.72
CA THR A 159 -1.65 -9.12 3.61
C THR A 159 -2.65 -10.22 3.98
N LYS A 160 -2.56 -10.80 5.19
CA LYS A 160 -3.54 -11.78 5.68
C LYS A 160 -4.97 -11.21 5.70
N THR A 161 -5.11 -9.94 6.07
CA THR A 161 -6.42 -9.26 6.08
C THR A 161 -6.94 -9.03 4.66
N LEU A 162 -6.08 -8.58 3.73
CA LEU A 162 -6.43 -8.41 2.31
C LEU A 162 -6.79 -9.74 1.65
N ASP A 163 -6.04 -10.81 1.92
CA ASP A 163 -6.30 -12.14 1.37
C ASP A 163 -7.66 -12.65 1.84
N LYS A 164 -8.01 -12.46 3.13
CA LYS A 164 -9.33 -12.80 3.65
C LYS A 164 -10.45 -12.00 2.95
N LEU A 165 -10.24 -10.69 2.75
CA LEU A 165 -11.20 -9.83 2.05
C LEU A 165 -11.41 -10.27 0.60
N TYR A 166 -10.33 -10.43 -0.14
CA TYR A 166 -10.36 -10.73 -1.57
C TYR A 166 -10.73 -12.19 -1.87
N ASN A 167 -10.60 -13.09 -0.89
CA ASN A 167 -11.17 -14.43 -0.96
C ASN A 167 -12.69 -14.47 -0.68
N LEU A 168 -13.33 -13.30 -0.46
CA LEU A 168 -14.75 -13.17 -0.07
C LEU A 168 -15.09 -13.80 1.30
N ASP A 169 -14.09 -14.03 2.16
CA ASP A 169 -14.27 -14.55 3.53
C ASP A 169 -14.50 -13.43 4.56
N TRP A 170 -14.76 -12.21 4.09
CA TRP A 170 -15.00 -11.05 4.94
C TRP A 170 -16.50 -10.78 5.10
N TYR A 171 -17.02 -11.12 6.28
CA TYR A 171 -18.42 -10.86 6.61
C TYR A 171 -18.60 -9.40 7.08
N SER A 172 -19.46 -8.67 6.40
CA SER A 172 -19.87 -7.32 6.78
C SER A 172 -21.28 -7.00 6.27
N SER A 173 -21.84 -5.87 6.68
CA SER A 173 -23.11 -5.36 6.15
C SER A 173 -23.05 -4.99 4.66
N ALA A 174 -21.88 -5.02 4.02
CA ALA A 174 -21.71 -4.84 2.59
C ALA A 174 -21.85 -6.15 1.78
N ALA A 175 -22.10 -7.29 2.45
CA ALA A 175 -22.40 -8.55 1.78
C ALA A 175 -23.62 -8.40 0.85
N LYS A 176 -23.59 -9.11 -0.28
CA LYS A 176 -24.59 -9.02 -1.33
C LYS A 176 -25.40 -10.31 -1.42
N ASN A 177 -26.68 -10.17 -1.75
CA ASN A 177 -27.53 -11.30 -2.07
C ASN A 177 -27.26 -11.77 -3.51
N GLU A 178 -26.85 -10.85 -4.38
CA GLU A 178 -26.45 -11.12 -5.76
C GLU A 178 -24.97 -11.51 -5.87
N CYS A 179 -24.60 -12.07 -7.02
CA CYS A 179 -23.21 -12.39 -7.33
C CYS A 179 -22.32 -11.14 -7.29
N THR A 180 -21.36 -11.13 -6.37
CA THR A 180 -20.37 -10.05 -6.28
C THR A 180 -19.42 -10.13 -7.47
N ALA A 181 -19.30 -9.03 -8.21
CA ALA A 181 -18.39 -8.89 -9.35
C ALA A 181 -17.23 -7.90 -9.07
N ALA A 182 -17.35 -7.09 -8.02
CA ALA A 182 -16.24 -6.29 -7.50
C ALA A 182 -16.24 -6.25 -5.98
N VAL A 183 -15.11 -6.53 -5.35
CA VAL A 183 -14.94 -6.50 -3.89
C VAL A 183 -13.76 -5.62 -3.51
N GLY A 184 -13.92 -4.87 -2.45
CA GLY A 184 -12.90 -3.94 -2.01
C GLY A 184 -13.13 -3.37 -0.64
N LEU A 185 -12.37 -2.31 -0.37
CA LEU A 185 -12.35 -1.61 0.90
C LEU A 185 -12.10 -0.12 0.70
N LYS A 186 -12.38 0.63 1.75
CA LYS A 186 -11.91 2.00 1.91
C LYS A 186 -10.68 2.00 2.79
N TRP A 187 -9.61 2.66 2.37
CA TRP A 187 -8.35 2.67 3.11
C TRP A 187 -7.79 4.09 3.18
N MET A 188 -7.66 4.59 4.41
CA MET A 188 -7.07 5.91 4.61
C MET A 188 -5.54 5.85 4.48
N LEU A 189 -4.93 6.84 3.81
CA LEU A 189 -3.48 6.88 3.56
C LEU A 189 -2.64 6.74 4.84
N ASN A 190 -3.13 7.22 5.97
CA ASN A 190 -2.46 7.16 7.27
C ASN A 190 -2.73 5.86 8.07
N GLN A 191 -3.51 4.91 7.55
CA GLN A 191 -3.84 3.64 8.21
C GLN A 191 -2.88 2.52 7.80
N GLY A 192 -1.58 2.76 7.86
CA GLY A 192 -0.54 1.77 7.51
C GLY A 192 -0.22 1.67 6.02
N LEU A 193 -1.11 2.13 5.12
CA LEU A 193 -0.90 2.13 3.67
C LEU A 193 0.42 2.80 3.28
N MET A 194 0.63 4.06 3.69
CA MET A 194 1.84 4.79 3.34
C MET A 194 3.09 4.31 4.10
N LYS A 195 2.92 3.59 5.22
CA LYS A 195 4.03 3.03 5.99
C LYS A 195 4.62 1.80 5.29
N HIS A 196 3.78 0.98 4.65
CA HIS A 196 4.15 -0.26 3.98
C HIS A 196 3.91 -0.17 2.47
N HIS A 197 4.15 1.00 1.88
CA HIS A 197 3.70 1.28 0.52
C HIS A 197 4.39 0.40 -0.53
N GLN A 198 5.65 0.01 -0.32
CA GLN A 198 6.40 -0.80 -1.28
C GLN A 198 5.77 -2.19 -1.40
N GLU A 199 5.54 -2.83 -0.25
CA GLU A 199 4.97 -4.17 -0.16
C GLU A 199 3.49 -4.19 -0.59
N ILE A 200 2.76 -3.12 -0.32
CA ILE A 200 1.35 -2.99 -0.75
C ILE A 200 1.26 -2.76 -2.25
N VAL A 201 2.16 -1.98 -2.86
CA VAL A 201 2.22 -1.84 -4.33
C VAL A 201 2.52 -3.18 -4.98
N GLU A 202 3.48 -3.94 -4.44
CA GLU A 202 3.76 -5.29 -4.91
C GLU A 202 2.54 -6.21 -4.78
N TYR A 203 1.84 -6.17 -3.63
CA TYR A 203 0.61 -6.91 -3.43
C TYR A 203 -0.45 -6.53 -4.46
N PHE A 204 -0.67 -5.23 -4.69
CA PHE A 204 -1.69 -4.73 -5.62
C PHE A 204 -1.41 -5.20 -7.04
N ASN A 205 -0.16 -5.12 -7.49
CA ASN A 205 0.23 -5.55 -8.82
C ASN A 205 0.15 -7.07 -8.99
N ARG A 206 0.59 -7.84 -7.99
CA ARG A 206 0.51 -9.31 -8.00
C ARG A 206 -0.93 -9.83 -7.96
N ARG A 207 -1.81 -9.14 -7.23
CA ARG A 207 -3.21 -9.57 -6.98
C ARG A 207 -4.22 -8.80 -7.83
N GLY A 208 -3.79 -8.06 -8.85
CA GLY A 208 -4.71 -7.36 -9.74
C GLY A 208 -5.61 -6.32 -9.04
N VAL A 209 -5.17 -5.71 -7.94
CA VAL A 209 -5.99 -4.75 -7.18
C VAL A 209 -6.01 -3.40 -7.88
N SER A 210 -7.21 -2.94 -8.21
CA SER A 210 -7.46 -1.62 -8.82
C SER A 210 -7.57 -0.53 -7.74
N ALA A 211 -6.66 0.44 -7.76
CA ALA A 211 -6.66 1.54 -6.80
C ALA A 211 -7.52 2.72 -7.30
N ILE A 212 -8.43 3.20 -6.44
CA ILE A 212 -9.25 4.37 -6.72
C ILE A 212 -8.83 5.46 -5.73
N PHE A 213 -8.03 6.42 -6.19
CA PHE A 213 -7.70 7.57 -5.37
C PHE A 213 -8.90 8.51 -5.31
N LEU A 214 -9.37 8.82 -4.11
CA LEU A 214 -10.35 9.87 -3.88
C LEU A 214 -9.74 10.94 -2.97
N LEU A 215 -9.33 12.03 -3.60
CA LEU A 215 -8.66 13.15 -2.96
C LEU A 215 -9.60 14.36 -2.87
N ARG A 216 -9.21 15.38 -2.12
CA ARG A 216 -9.98 16.61 -1.98
C ARG A 216 -9.08 17.80 -2.23
N ARG A 217 -9.38 18.62 -3.24
CA ARG A 217 -8.52 19.74 -3.62
C ARG A 217 -8.53 20.84 -2.58
N ASN A 218 -9.70 21.19 -2.03
CA ASN A 218 -9.77 22.26 -1.04
C ASN A 218 -9.40 21.74 0.36
N LEU A 219 -8.10 21.84 0.69
CA LEU A 219 -7.55 21.35 1.95
C LEU A 219 -7.98 22.19 3.16
N LEU A 220 -8.24 23.50 3.00
CA LEU A 220 -8.78 24.33 4.09
C LEU A 220 -10.18 23.88 4.49
N ARG A 221 -11.08 23.68 3.51
CA ARG A 221 -12.43 23.17 3.76
C ARG A 221 -12.41 21.74 4.30
N ARG A 222 -11.43 20.93 3.90
CA ARG A 222 -11.18 19.62 4.52
C ARG A 222 -10.80 19.77 5.99
N TYR A 223 -9.89 20.68 6.32
CA TYR A 223 -9.44 20.92 7.69
C TYR A 223 -10.56 21.42 8.60
N VAL A 224 -11.39 22.38 8.15
CA VAL A 224 -12.61 22.78 8.85
C VAL A 224 -13.50 21.56 9.15
N SER A 225 -13.68 20.67 8.17
CA SER A 225 -14.47 19.46 8.39
C SER A 225 -13.83 18.46 9.35
N ILE A 226 -12.50 18.47 9.52
CA ILE A 226 -11.80 17.65 10.52
C ILE A 226 -12.08 18.21 11.91
N LEU A 227 -11.94 19.54 12.08
CA LEU A 227 -12.19 20.21 13.36
C LEU A 227 -13.65 20.04 13.80
N ALA A 228 -14.61 20.24 12.90
CA ALA A 228 -16.03 20.04 13.20
C ALA A 228 -16.35 18.58 13.58
N ASN A 229 -15.74 17.59 12.91
CA ASN A 229 -15.93 16.19 13.26
C ASN A 229 -15.33 15.86 14.64
N ALA A 230 -14.17 16.44 14.98
CA ALA A 230 -13.55 16.27 16.28
C ALA A 230 -14.40 16.90 17.40
N HIS A 231 -14.96 18.08 17.15
CA HIS A 231 -15.90 18.73 18.05
C HIS A 231 -17.14 17.85 18.31
N ASP A 232 -17.79 17.34 17.26
CA ASP A 232 -18.92 16.42 17.44
C ASP A 232 -18.52 15.13 18.15
N SER A 233 -17.31 14.62 17.94
CA SER A 233 -16.82 13.45 18.69
C SER A 233 -16.69 13.70 20.18
N ALA A 234 -16.37 14.94 20.59
CA ALA A 234 -16.25 15.33 21.99
C ALA A 234 -17.60 15.70 22.61
N MET A 235 -18.39 16.50 21.90
CA MET A 235 -19.64 17.09 22.38
C MET A 235 -20.87 16.23 22.10
N LYS A 236 -20.78 15.27 21.17
CA LYS A 236 -21.84 14.33 20.79
C LYS A 236 -23.16 15.05 20.48
N GLN A 237 -23.11 15.96 19.51
CA GLN A 237 -24.14 16.98 19.27
C GLN A 237 -25.50 16.40 18.87
N LEU A 238 -25.55 15.14 18.44
CA LEU A 238 -26.78 14.47 18.02
C LEU A 238 -27.23 13.47 19.10
N ASN A 239 -27.99 13.97 20.08
CA ASN A 239 -28.56 13.18 21.17
C ASN A 239 -27.53 12.31 21.90
N GLY A 240 -26.37 12.87 22.24
CA GLY A 240 -25.33 12.14 22.95
C GLY A 240 -24.60 11.09 22.10
N THR A 241 -24.76 11.12 20.77
CA THR A 241 -24.06 10.26 19.82
C THR A 241 -23.18 11.06 18.86
N HIS A 242 -21.95 10.59 18.62
CA HIS A 242 -21.10 11.09 17.54
C HIS A 242 -21.54 10.53 16.19
N LYS A 243 -21.69 11.38 15.16
CA LYS A 243 -21.95 10.93 13.79
C LYS A 243 -21.01 11.59 12.77
N ALA A 244 -20.12 10.79 12.19
CA ALA A 244 -19.25 11.24 11.11
C ALA A 244 -20.00 11.53 9.79
N HIS A 245 -21.17 10.91 9.60
CA HIS A 245 -22.07 11.04 8.46
C HIS A 245 -23.52 11.07 8.95
N VAL A 246 -24.37 11.83 8.25
CA VAL A 246 -25.78 12.03 8.61
C VAL A 246 -26.69 11.74 7.42
N HIS A 247 -27.94 11.39 7.71
CA HIS A 247 -28.94 11.01 6.70
C HIS A 247 -30.08 12.02 6.56
N SER A 248 -30.16 13.01 7.44
CA SER A 248 -31.17 14.07 7.39
C SER A 248 -30.52 15.44 7.23
N LYS A 249 -31.27 16.37 6.61
CA LYS A 249 -30.86 17.78 6.52
C LYS A 249 -30.79 18.45 7.90
N HIS A 250 -31.72 18.09 8.78
CA HIS A 250 -31.77 18.65 10.13
C HIS A 250 -30.53 18.29 10.97
N GLU A 251 -30.12 17.01 11.00
CA GLU A 251 -28.87 16.61 11.67
C GLU A 251 -27.65 17.30 11.04
N ALA A 252 -27.63 17.43 9.70
CA ALA A 252 -26.57 18.14 8.99
C ALA A 252 -26.47 19.61 9.40
N GLU A 253 -27.61 20.28 9.57
CA GLU A 253 -27.68 21.67 10.02
C GLU A 253 -27.16 21.83 11.44
N ILE A 254 -27.54 20.94 12.38
CA ILE A 254 -27.02 20.95 13.76
C ILE A 254 -25.48 20.83 13.77
N LEU A 255 -24.94 19.83 13.06
CA LEU A 255 -23.48 19.64 13.01
C LEU A 255 -22.75 20.80 12.34
N ALA A 256 -23.37 21.47 11.37
CA ALA A 256 -22.78 22.61 10.67
C ALA A 256 -22.82 23.93 11.47
N GLN A 257 -23.47 23.97 12.64
CA GLN A 257 -23.49 25.18 13.49
C GLN A 257 -22.14 25.47 14.13
N TYR A 258 -21.33 24.44 14.39
CA TYR A 258 -20.01 24.63 14.98
C TYR A 258 -19.06 25.31 14.00
N LYS A 259 -18.45 26.42 14.43
CA LYS A 259 -17.43 27.16 13.69
C LYS A 259 -16.12 27.12 14.48
N PRO A 260 -15.08 26.43 13.99
CA PRO A 260 -13.79 26.44 14.65
C PRO A 260 -13.13 27.82 14.56
N ILE A 261 -12.45 28.20 15.64
CA ILE A 261 -11.37 29.19 15.62
C ILE A 261 -10.10 28.45 15.16
N ILE A 262 -9.51 28.91 14.06
CA ILE A 262 -8.36 28.23 13.44
C ILE A 262 -7.06 28.91 13.87
N ASP A 263 -6.16 28.12 14.46
CA ASP A 263 -4.77 28.53 14.70
C ASP A 263 -3.95 28.55 13.39
N LYS A 264 -3.26 29.67 13.15
CA LYS A 264 -2.51 29.95 11.92
C LYS A 264 -1.32 28.99 11.72
N LYS A 265 -0.60 28.65 12.80
CA LYS A 265 0.58 27.75 12.74
C LYS A 265 0.17 26.32 12.44
N THR A 266 -0.86 25.84 13.14
CA THR A 266 -1.43 24.49 12.95
C THR A 266 -2.04 24.36 11.57
N LEU A 267 -2.72 25.40 11.07
CA LEU A 267 -3.28 25.43 9.73
C LEU A 267 -2.23 25.17 8.65
N ILE A 268 -1.13 25.93 8.63
CA ILE A 268 -0.08 25.75 7.60
C ILE A 268 0.55 24.37 7.68
N THR A 269 0.80 23.90 8.89
CA THR A 269 1.35 22.57 9.12
C THR A 269 0.43 21.50 8.54
N GLU A 270 -0.87 21.61 8.77
CA GLU A 270 -1.84 20.63 8.24
C GLU A 270 -2.04 20.70 6.74
N LEU A 271 -2.08 21.91 6.16
CA LEU A 271 -2.16 22.09 4.71
C LEU A 271 -0.94 21.45 4.02
N LYS A 272 0.28 21.75 4.51
CA LYS A 272 1.53 21.15 3.98
C LYS A 272 1.54 19.63 4.14
N ARG A 273 1.17 19.12 5.31
CA ARG A 273 1.17 17.68 5.60
C ARG A 273 0.20 16.94 4.69
N SER A 274 -1.01 17.47 4.53
CA SER A 274 -2.06 16.85 3.71
C SER A 274 -1.70 16.84 2.23
N ASP A 275 -1.16 17.95 1.72
CA ASP A 275 -0.67 18.09 0.35
C ASP A 275 0.47 17.11 0.04
N LYS A 276 1.46 17.04 0.95
CA LYS A 276 2.58 16.09 0.85
C LYS A 276 2.09 14.65 0.87
N LEU A 277 1.19 14.29 1.78
CA LEU A 277 0.67 12.92 1.91
C LEU A 277 -0.05 12.48 0.62
N ALA A 278 -0.88 13.34 0.03
CA ALA A 278 -1.56 13.06 -1.23
C ALA A 278 -0.56 12.87 -2.38
N SER A 279 0.37 13.81 -2.54
CA SER A 279 1.37 13.78 -3.61
C SER A 279 2.28 12.56 -3.50
N SER A 280 2.75 12.24 -2.28
CA SER A 280 3.56 11.04 -2.05
C SER A 280 2.79 9.76 -2.33
N ALA A 281 1.49 9.69 -2.03
CA ALA A 281 0.68 8.51 -2.34
C ALA A 281 0.57 8.28 -3.86
N LEU A 282 0.32 9.33 -4.64
CA LEU A 282 0.28 9.23 -6.09
C LEU A 282 1.63 8.81 -6.68
N VAL A 283 2.74 9.34 -6.16
CA VAL A 283 4.09 8.95 -6.60
C VAL A 283 4.39 7.49 -6.23
N ASN A 284 4.09 7.07 -5.01
CA ASN A 284 4.39 5.72 -4.52
C ASN A 284 3.58 4.65 -5.27
N PHE A 285 2.35 4.95 -5.67
CA PHE A 285 1.45 4.03 -6.35
C PHE A 285 1.36 4.26 -7.86
N LYS A 286 2.25 5.07 -8.45
CA LYS A 286 2.22 5.41 -9.90
C LYS A 286 2.24 4.18 -10.82
N ASN A 287 2.85 3.08 -10.37
CA ASN A 287 3.00 1.83 -11.12
C ASN A 287 1.90 0.79 -10.79
N THR A 288 0.84 1.18 -10.09
CA THR A 288 -0.34 0.31 -9.92
C THR A 288 -1.42 0.69 -10.93
N ARG A 289 -2.33 -0.25 -11.20
CA ARG A 289 -3.55 0.07 -11.94
C ARG A 289 -4.42 0.99 -11.09
N HIS A 290 -4.51 2.27 -11.47
CA HIS A 290 -5.24 3.25 -10.67
C HIS A 290 -5.98 4.30 -11.48
N VAL A 291 -6.99 4.89 -10.84
CA VAL A 291 -7.68 6.12 -11.28
C VAL A 291 -7.61 7.17 -10.17
N VAL A 292 -7.60 8.45 -10.55
CA VAL A 292 -7.58 9.57 -9.60
C VAL A 292 -8.83 10.40 -9.75
N LEU A 293 -9.56 10.54 -8.65
CA LEU A 293 -10.77 11.33 -8.53
C LEU A 293 -10.56 12.41 -7.48
N TYR A 294 -11.16 13.56 -7.72
CA TYR A 294 -11.26 14.61 -6.73
C TYR A 294 -12.71 14.80 -6.32
N TYR A 295 -12.94 14.93 -5.01
CA TYR A 295 -14.26 15.10 -4.40
C TYR A 295 -15.07 16.20 -5.07
N GLU A 296 -14.44 17.33 -5.35
CA GLU A 296 -15.07 18.47 -6.02
C GLU A 296 -15.64 18.09 -7.39
N ASP A 297 -14.92 17.28 -8.16
CA ASP A 297 -15.36 16.85 -9.49
C ASP A 297 -16.50 15.86 -9.38
N VAL A 298 -16.39 14.86 -8.49
CA VAL A 298 -17.44 13.84 -8.27
C VAL A 298 -18.76 14.47 -7.79
N VAL A 299 -18.68 15.55 -6.99
CA VAL A 299 -19.87 16.30 -6.58
C VAL A 299 -20.47 17.09 -7.74
N SER A 300 -19.63 17.69 -8.58
CA SER A 300 -20.07 18.53 -9.71
C SER A 300 -20.60 17.72 -10.90
N ASN A 301 -19.98 16.56 -11.17
CA ASN A 301 -20.26 15.71 -12.30
C ASN A 301 -20.36 14.25 -11.87
N ARG A 302 -21.61 13.76 -11.80
CA ARG A 302 -21.87 12.38 -11.39
C ARG A 302 -21.45 11.34 -12.44
N THR A 303 -21.17 11.73 -13.69
CA THR A 303 -20.70 10.77 -14.71
C THR A 303 -19.35 10.16 -14.35
N MET A 304 -18.53 10.85 -13.54
CA MET A 304 -17.25 10.31 -13.08
C MET A 304 -17.39 9.00 -12.30
N LEU A 305 -18.52 8.78 -11.62
CA LEU A 305 -18.76 7.49 -10.96
C LEU A 305 -19.05 6.38 -11.98
N MET A 306 -19.59 6.71 -13.16
CA MET A 306 -19.75 5.75 -14.24
C MET A 306 -18.40 5.32 -14.80
N ASP A 307 -17.42 6.21 -14.85
CA ASP A 307 -16.04 5.89 -15.25
C ASP A 307 -15.39 4.94 -14.23
N VAL A 308 -15.75 5.05 -12.94
CA VAL A 308 -15.33 4.09 -11.91
C VAL A 308 -15.97 2.72 -12.13
N LEU A 309 -17.26 2.67 -12.50
CA LEU A 309 -17.92 1.40 -12.83
C LEU A 309 -17.26 0.73 -14.05
N ASP A 310 -16.94 1.52 -15.08
CA ASP A 310 -16.19 1.03 -16.25
C ASP A 310 -14.79 0.55 -15.89
N PHE A 311 -14.08 1.31 -15.05
CA PHE A 311 -12.75 0.95 -14.58
C PHE A 311 -12.75 -0.39 -13.82
N LEU A 312 -13.80 -0.65 -13.03
CA LEU A 312 -14.05 -1.89 -12.32
C LEU A 312 -14.76 -2.96 -13.18
N ARG A 313 -15.05 -2.67 -14.46
CA ARG A 313 -15.72 -3.59 -15.40
C ARG A 313 -17.05 -4.13 -14.87
N VAL A 314 -17.80 -3.32 -14.15
CA VAL A 314 -19.16 -3.65 -13.68
C VAL A 314 -20.20 -2.85 -14.48
N PRO A 315 -21.42 -3.37 -14.68
CA PRO A 315 -22.43 -2.68 -15.46
C PRO A 315 -22.74 -1.27 -14.93
N LYS A 316 -22.89 -0.29 -15.82
CA LYS A 316 -23.33 1.05 -15.42
C LYS A 316 -24.74 0.98 -14.85
N ARG A 317 -24.91 1.49 -13.63
CA ARG A 317 -26.22 1.62 -12.97
C ARG A 317 -26.32 2.94 -12.24
N LYS A 318 -27.55 3.41 -12.05
CA LYS A 318 -27.83 4.56 -11.21
C LYS A 318 -27.42 4.26 -9.77
N LEU A 319 -26.45 5.02 -9.26
CA LEU A 319 -26.00 4.92 -7.88
C LEU A 319 -26.79 5.86 -6.98
N SER A 320 -26.99 5.48 -5.73
CA SER A 320 -27.72 6.28 -4.74
C SER A 320 -27.04 6.26 -3.37
N SER A 321 -27.25 7.30 -2.57
CA SER A 321 -26.74 7.39 -1.21
C SER A 321 -27.72 8.17 -0.34
N ARG A 322 -27.85 7.75 0.91
CA ARG A 322 -28.61 8.46 1.94
C ARG A 322 -27.78 9.54 2.65
N HIS A 323 -26.47 9.61 2.41
CA HIS A 323 -25.61 10.59 3.07
C HIS A 323 -25.96 12.01 2.60
N VAL A 324 -26.07 12.91 3.56
CA VAL A 324 -26.27 14.34 3.33
C VAL A 324 -24.97 15.09 3.61
N LYS A 325 -24.67 16.08 2.77
CA LYS A 325 -23.50 16.96 2.95
C LYS A 325 -23.76 17.91 4.13
N ILE A 326 -22.89 17.87 5.14
CA ILE A 326 -22.97 18.72 6.33
C ILE A 326 -22.72 20.20 6.00
N HIS A 327 -21.52 20.53 5.50
CA HIS A 327 -21.15 21.91 5.19
C HIS A 327 -21.61 22.32 3.78
N THR A 328 -22.76 22.98 3.69
CA THR A 328 -23.35 23.46 2.42
C THR A 328 -23.10 24.95 2.15
N LYS A 329 -22.93 25.78 3.18
CA LYS A 329 -22.65 27.23 3.08
C LYS A 329 -21.24 27.55 2.54
N ARG A 330 -20.94 28.85 2.33
CA ARG A 330 -19.61 29.31 1.90
C ARG A 330 -18.59 29.01 3.00
N LEU A 331 -17.32 28.92 2.63
CA LEU A 331 -16.26 28.55 3.57
C LEU A 331 -16.13 29.56 4.72
N CYS A 332 -16.29 30.85 4.44
CA CYS A 332 -16.31 31.92 5.44
C CYS A 332 -17.40 31.74 6.51
N ASP A 333 -18.52 31.11 6.15
CA ASP A 333 -19.64 30.92 7.06
C ASP A 333 -19.37 29.78 8.08
N HIS A 334 -18.31 28.99 7.87
CA HIS A 334 -17.92 27.83 8.68
C HIS A 334 -16.63 28.05 9.49
N ILE A 335 -16.11 29.28 9.56
CA ILE A 335 -14.88 29.62 10.29
C ILE A 335 -15.19 30.84 11.14
N ASP A 336 -14.90 30.77 12.45
CA ASP A 336 -15.25 31.84 13.38
C ASP A 336 -14.34 33.07 13.18
N ASN A 337 -13.03 32.85 13.17
CA ASN A 337 -12.02 33.87 12.87
C ASN A 337 -11.68 33.98 11.37
N TRP A 338 -12.70 34.04 10.50
CA TRP A 338 -12.49 34.03 9.03
C TRP A 338 -11.57 35.13 8.53
N ALA A 339 -11.72 36.37 9.01
CA ALA A 339 -10.92 37.50 8.56
C ALA A 339 -9.42 37.27 8.78
N ASP A 340 -9.05 36.71 9.94
CA ASP A 340 -7.69 36.33 10.27
C ASP A 340 -7.13 35.25 9.34
N VAL A 341 -7.90 34.20 9.11
CA VAL A 341 -7.50 33.08 8.23
C VAL A 341 -7.33 33.56 6.80
N ASN A 342 -8.29 34.34 6.31
CA ASN A 342 -8.28 34.92 4.98
C ASN A 342 -7.06 35.81 4.76
N ASN A 343 -6.81 36.76 5.67
CA ASN A 343 -5.66 37.65 5.57
C ASN A 343 -4.33 36.90 5.67
N PHE A 344 -4.26 35.86 6.50
CA PHE A 344 -3.06 35.05 6.67
C PHE A 344 -2.73 34.15 5.46
N LEU A 345 -3.75 33.68 4.74
CA LEU A 345 -3.54 32.84 3.56
C LEU A 345 -3.39 33.62 2.25
N LYS A 346 -3.85 34.87 2.18
CA LYS A 346 -3.64 35.76 1.03
C LYS A 346 -2.16 35.95 0.73
N GLY A 347 -1.78 35.93 -0.54
CA GLY A 347 -0.40 36.02 -0.99
C GLY A 347 0.44 34.76 -0.75
N THR A 348 -0.14 33.71 -0.15
CA THR A 348 0.54 32.42 0.02
C THR A 348 0.15 31.45 -1.08
N ARG A 349 0.93 30.38 -1.28
CA ARG A 349 0.58 29.28 -2.20
C ARG A 349 -0.75 28.59 -1.88
N PHE A 350 -1.33 28.84 -0.71
CA PHE A 350 -2.60 28.24 -0.25
C PHE A 350 -3.80 29.18 -0.43
N GLU A 351 -3.59 30.38 -0.98
CA GLU A 351 -4.65 31.37 -1.23
C GLU A 351 -5.81 30.77 -2.03
N SER A 352 -5.52 29.87 -2.98
CA SER A 352 -6.51 29.20 -3.81
C SER A 352 -7.57 28.44 -3.00
N PHE A 353 -7.27 28.03 -1.76
CA PHE A 353 -8.23 27.35 -0.88
C PHE A 353 -9.27 28.27 -0.26
N LEU A 354 -9.06 29.59 -0.28
CA LEU A 354 -10.05 30.58 0.20
C LEU A 354 -11.28 30.63 -0.73
N ASN A 355 -11.09 30.33 -2.01
CA ASN A 355 -12.16 30.35 -3.00
C ASN A 355 -13.00 29.07 -2.93
N GLY A 356 -14.31 29.24 -2.74
CA GLY A 356 -15.24 28.15 -2.44
C GLY A 356 -15.46 27.12 -3.55
N SER A 357 -15.03 27.44 -4.78
CA SER A 357 -14.93 26.59 -5.97
C SER A 357 -14.69 27.51 -7.17
N ARG A 358 -13.60 27.32 -7.92
CA ARG A 358 -13.44 27.63 -9.36
C ARG A 358 -11.98 27.40 -9.77
N ARG A 359 -11.64 26.14 -9.97
CA ARG A 359 -11.05 25.58 -11.20
C ARG A 359 -10.77 24.10 -10.96
#